data_AF-A0A970S3U0-F1
#
_entry.id   AF-A0A970S3U0-F1
#
_cell.length_a   1.000
_cell.length_b   1.000
_cell.length_c   1.000
_cell.angle_alpha   90.00
_cell.angle_beta   90.00
_cell.angle_gamma   90.00
#
_symmetry.space_group_name_H-M   'P 1'
#
loop_
_entity.id
_entity.type
_entity.pdbx_description
1 polymer ?
#
loop_
_entity_poly.entity_id
_entity_poly.type
_entity_poly.pdbx_seq_one_letter_code
_entity_poly.pdbx_strand_id
1 'polypeptide(L)'
;MSKILETMMIVSFGASWPFSIAKSLKAGSTRGKSLLFLVLIDFGYLCGIIWKITEWHNTGEFSYPLVAYILNLIMVTTDTLLYFRNRRIEKATAV
;
A
#
# COMPACT_ATOMS: atom_id res chain seq x y z
N MET A 1 18.36 17.22 2.12
CA MET A 1 18.54 16.25 1.01
C MET A 1 17.79 14.93 1.26
N SER A 2 18.02 14.25 2.39
CA SER A 2 17.41 12.94 2.71
C SER A 2 15.86 12.91 2.59
N LYS A 3 15.17 13.89 3.19
CA LYS A 3 13.69 13.95 3.22
C LYS A 3 13.04 14.05 1.82
N ILE A 4 13.71 14.68 0.85
CA ILE A 4 13.18 14.84 -0.52
C ILE A 4 13.24 13.52 -1.29
N LEU A 5 14.38 12.82 -1.23
CA LEU A 5 14.57 11.52 -1.88
C LEU A 5 13.63 10.46 -1.29
N GLU A 6 13.48 10.46 0.04
CA GLU A 6 12.51 9.61 0.75
C GLU A 6 11.08 9.90 0.26
N THR A 7 10.67 11.17 0.20
CA THR A 7 9.35 11.56 -0.30
C THR A 7 9.13 11.10 -1.74
N MET A 8 10.10 11.34 -2.64
CA MET A 8 10.00 10.94 -4.04
C MET A 8 9.84 9.42 -4.19
N MET A 9 10.63 8.63 -3.44
CA MET A 9 10.50 7.18 -3.44
C MET A 9 9.09 6.74 -3.03
N ILE A 10 8.56 7.26 -1.93
CA ILE A 10 7.25 6.87 -1.39
C ILE A 10 6.11 7.31 -2.31
N VAL A 11 6.24 8.49 -2.94
CA VAL A 11 5.25 8.99 -3.90
C VAL A 11 5.26 8.16 -5.19
N SER A 12 6.44 7.85 -5.73
CA SER A 12 6.56 6.97 -6.92
C SER A 12 6.01 5.58 -6.65
N PHE A 13 6.26 5.03 -5.47
CA PHE A 13 5.69 3.76 -5.06
C PHE A 13 4.17 3.89 -4.83
N GLY A 14 3.74 5.00 -4.23
CA GLY A 14 2.35 5.44 -4.08
C GLY A 14 1.55 5.41 -5.37
N ALA A 15 2.12 5.93 -6.44
CA ALA A 15 1.48 5.95 -7.74
C ALA A 15 1.23 4.56 -8.32
N SER A 16 1.95 3.52 -7.88
CA SER A 16 1.77 2.14 -8.36
C SER A 16 0.45 1.53 -7.89
N TRP A 17 -0.08 1.95 -6.74
CA TRP A 17 -1.31 1.40 -6.15
C TRP A 17 -2.58 1.77 -6.91
N PRO A 18 -2.83 3.04 -7.30
CA PRO A 18 -3.96 3.40 -8.16
C PRO A 18 -4.05 2.56 -9.43
N PHE A 19 -2.92 2.33 -10.12
CA PHE A 19 -2.88 1.47 -11.30
C PHE A 19 -3.20 0.01 -10.96
N SER A 20 -2.65 -0.51 -9.86
CA SER A 20 -2.94 -1.88 -9.39
C SER A 20 -4.42 -2.06 -9.06
N ILE A 21 -5.04 -1.09 -8.36
CA ILE A 21 -6.45 -1.07 -7.99
C ILE A 21 -7.33 -1.00 -9.25
N ALA A 22 -7.05 -0.08 -10.16
CA ALA A 22 -7.80 0.06 -11.41
C ALA A 22 -7.76 -1.22 -12.24
N LYS A 23 -6.60 -1.88 -12.32
CA LYS A 23 -6.46 -3.19 -12.98
C LYS A 23 -7.24 -4.29 -12.25
N SER A 24 -7.20 -4.31 -10.91
CA SER A 24 -7.99 -5.23 -10.07
C SER A 24 -9.50 -5.10 -10.36
N LEU A 25 -10.00 -3.86 -10.43
CA LEU A 25 -11.40 -3.57 -10.67
C LEU A 25 -11.82 -3.93 -12.09
N LYS A 26 -11.01 -3.57 -13.11
CA LYS A 26 -11.33 -3.83 -14.51
C LYS A 26 -11.20 -5.31 -14.89
N ALA A 27 -10.18 -6.01 -14.39
CA ALA A 27 -9.96 -7.40 -14.72
C ALA A 27 -10.91 -8.35 -13.98
N GLY A 28 -11.36 -7.97 -12.77
CA GLY A 28 -12.23 -8.83 -11.94
C GLY A 28 -11.60 -10.16 -11.53
N SER A 29 -10.29 -10.34 -11.74
CA SER A 29 -9.54 -11.58 -11.53
C SER A 29 -8.38 -11.37 -10.57
N THR A 30 -7.99 -12.43 -9.86
CA THR A 30 -6.80 -12.44 -9.00
C THR A 30 -5.53 -12.93 -9.70
N ARG A 31 -5.63 -13.34 -10.98
CA ARG A 31 -4.48 -13.85 -11.75
C ARG A 31 -3.37 -12.82 -11.88
N GLY A 32 -2.17 -13.22 -11.47
CA GLY A 32 -0.96 -12.39 -11.51
C GLY A 32 -0.76 -11.47 -10.30
N LYS A 33 -1.64 -11.49 -9.30
CA LYS A 33 -1.43 -10.79 -8.02
C LYS A 33 -0.96 -11.74 -6.92
N SER A 34 0.10 -11.35 -6.22
CA SER A 34 0.61 -12.08 -5.05
C SER A 34 0.08 -11.47 -3.77
N LEU A 35 -0.80 -12.20 -3.08
CA LEU A 35 -1.34 -11.78 -1.78
C LEU A 35 -0.22 -11.60 -0.73
N LEU A 36 0.76 -12.50 -0.72
CA LEU A 36 1.91 -12.41 0.19
C LEU A 36 2.70 -11.12 -0.03
N PHE A 37 2.89 -10.71 -1.29
CA PHE A 37 3.55 -9.45 -1.60
C PHE A 37 2.79 -8.24 -1.08
N LEU A 38 1.46 -8.20 -1.25
CA LEU A 38 0.60 -7.13 -0.73
C LEU A 38 0.67 -7.03 0.80
N VAL A 39 0.56 -8.18 1.49
CA VAL A 39 0.61 -8.23 2.96
C VAL A 39 1.99 -7.84 3.50
N LEU A 40 3.07 -8.26 2.84
CA LEU A 40 4.43 -7.86 3.23
C LEU A 40 4.64 -6.34 3.08
N ILE A 41 4.05 -5.74 2.04
CA ILE A 41 4.10 -4.29 1.86
C ILE A 41 3.27 -3.56 2.90
N ASP A 42 2.04 -4.01 3.19
CA ASP A 42 1.21 -3.47 4.28
C ASP A 42 1.98 -3.50 5.61
N PHE A 43 2.64 -4.62 5.92
CA PHE A 43 3.47 -4.76 7.12
C PHE A 43 4.66 -3.80 7.11
N GLY A 44 5.37 -3.68 5.99
CA GLY A 44 6.47 -2.72 5.84
C GLY A 44 6.04 -1.27 6.08
N TYR A 45 4.86 -0.88 5.56
CA TYR A 45 4.29 0.44 5.79
C TYR A 45 3.93 0.69 7.25
N LEU A 46 3.35 -0.30 7.94
CA LEU A 46 3.07 -0.21 9.39
C LEU A 46 4.34 0.02 10.20
N CYS A 47 5.40 -0.77 9.93
CA CYS A 47 6.70 -0.60 10.58
C CYS A 47 7.29 0.80 10.31
N GLY A 48 7.21 1.29 9.07
CA GLY A 48 7.68 2.63 8.70
C GLY A 48 6.92 3.75 9.41
N ILE A 49 5.60 3.62 9.54
CA ILE A 49 4.76 4.58 10.28
C ILE A 49 5.13 4.58 11.76
N ILE A 50 5.27 3.42 12.39
CA ILE A 50 5.67 3.30 13.81
C ILE A 50 7.03 3.95 14.04
N TRP A 51 7.99 3.69 13.16
CA TRP A 51 9.32 4.32 13.22
C TRP A 51 9.23 5.85 13.12
N LYS A 52 8.45 6.38 12.18
CA LYS A 52 8.24 7.83 12.03
C LYS A 52 7.51 8.48 13.21
N ILE A 53 6.55 7.79 13.82
CA ILE A 53 5.88 8.26 15.06
C ILE A 53 6.89 8.30 16.21
N THR A 54 7.74 7.28 16.33
CA THR A 54 8.78 7.22 17.36
C THR A 54 9.84 8.30 17.14
N GLU A 55 10.23 8.54 15.89
CA GLU A 55 11.12 9.65 15.52
C GLU A 55 10.50 10.99 15.93
N TRP A 56 9.23 11.25 15.55
CA TRP A 56 8.53 12.49 15.92
C TRP A 56 8.47 12.70 17.44
N HIS A 57 8.19 11.65 18.21
CA HIS A 57 8.16 11.75 19.68
C HIS A 57 9.53 12.10 20.29
N ASN A 58 10.62 11.64 19.67
CA ASN A 58 11.97 11.85 20.20
C ASN A 58 12.61 13.17 19.78
N THR A 59 12.36 13.64 18.55
CA THR A 59 13.01 14.85 18.00
C THR A 59 12.06 16.05 17.84
N GLY A 60 10.74 15.83 17.92
CA GLY A 60 9.73 16.88 17.71
C GLY A 60 9.57 17.33 16.26
N GLU A 61 10.35 16.77 15.32
CA GLU A 61 10.27 17.13 13.90
C GLU A 61 9.16 16.35 13.19
N PHE A 62 8.19 17.07 12.64
CA PHE A 62 7.18 16.46 11.79
C PHE A 62 7.75 16.11 10.42
N SER A 63 7.75 14.82 10.09
CA SER A 63 8.21 14.33 8.78
C SER A 63 7.08 14.39 7.75
N TYR A 64 7.20 15.29 6.77
CA TYR A 64 6.30 15.40 5.61
C TYR A 64 6.00 14.06 4.89
N PRO A 65 6.94 13.09 4.78
CA PRO A 65 6.67 11.77 4.20
C PRO A 65 5.62 10.93 4.93
N LEU A 66 5.31 11.22 6.21
CA LEU A 66 4.38 10.42 7.01
C LEU A 66 2.98 10.34 6.38
N VAL A 67 2.50 11.45 5.80
CA VAL A 67 1.21 11.49 5.10
C VAL A 67 1.23 10.56 3.89
N ALA A 68 2.32 10.54 3.15
CA ALA A 68 2.48 9.65 1.99
C ALA A 68 2.56 8.18 2.41
N TYR A 69 3.16 7.86 3.57
CA TYR A 69 3.15 6.52 4.17
C TYR A 69 1.73 6.04 4.50
N ILE A 70 0.94 6.89 5.16
CA ILE A 70 -0.45 6.56 5.54
C ILE A 70 -1.32 6.38 4.29
N LEU A 71 -1.18 7.26 3.30
CA LEU A 71 -1.93 7.19 2.05
C LEU A 71 -1.58 5.90 1.29
N ASN A 72 -0.30 5.53 1.23
CA ASN A 72 0.15 4.25 0.69
C ASN A 72 -0.49 3.05 1.39
N LEU A 73 -0.48 3.03 2.73
CA LEU A 73 -1.08 1.95 3.52
C LEU A 73 -2.57 1.79 3.16
N ILE A 74 -3.33 2.88 3.11
CA ILE A 74 -4.76 2.85 2.74
C ILE A 74 -4.95 2.28 1.33
N MET A 75 -4.13 2.69 0.37
CA MET A 75 -4.23 2.20 -1.01
C MET A 75 -3.87 0.72 -1.13
N VAL A 76 -2.78 0.27 -0.52
CA VAL A 76 -2.36 -1.15 -0.51
C VAL A 76 -3.43 -2.00 0.15
N THR A 77 -3.91 -1.60 1.32
CA THR A 77 -4.98 -2.29 2.05
C THR A 77 -6.25 -2.38 1.20
N THR A 78 -6.60 -1.31 0.48
CA THR A 78 -7.75 -1.32 -0.46
C THR A 78 -7.54 -2.34 -1.58
N ASP A 79 -6.34 -2.42 -2.16
CA ASP A 79 -6.03 -3.41 -3.19
C ASP A 79 -6.06 -4.85 -2.64
N THR A 80 -5.59 -5.05 -1.40
CA THR A 80 -5.69 -6.32 -0.67
C THR A 80 -7.15 -6.73 -0.46
N LEU A 81 -8.03 -5.81 -0.06
CA LEU A 81 -9.48 -6.08 0.08
C LEU A 81 -10.13 -6.42 -1.26
N LEU A 82 -9.77 -5.71 -2.34
CA LEU A 82 -10.23 -6.01 -3.69
C LEU A 82 -9.75 -7.39 -4.18
N TYR A 83 -8.55 -7.80 -3.82
CA TYR A 83 -8.06 -9.15 -4.09
C TYR A 83 -8.97 -10.20 -3.45
N PHE A 84 -9.34 -10.04 -2.18
CA PHE A 84 -10.27 -10.97 -1.51
C PHE A 84 -11.65 -10.98 -2.15
N ARG A 85 -12.18 -9.81 -2.55
CA ARG A 85 -13.44 -9.70 -3.28
C ARG A 85 -13.39 -10.48 -4.60
N ASN A 86 -12.39 -10.22 -5.43
CA ASN A 86 -12.25 -10.89 -6.73
C ASN A 86 -12.05 -12.41 -6.55
N ARG A 87 -11.30 -12.83 -5.53
CA ARG A 87 -11.13 -14.26 -5.20
C ARG A 87 -12.45 -14.95 -4.86
N ARG A 88 -13.37 -14.24 -4.18
CA ARG A 88 -14.71 -14.77 -3.89
C ARG A 88 -15.55 -14.91 -5.15
N ILE A 89 -15.50 -13.92 -6.04
CA ILE A 89 -16.20 -13.96 -7.34
C ILE A 89 -15.68 -15.11 -8.20
N GLU A 90 -14.36 -15.25 -8.35
CA GLU A 90 -13.76 -16.35 -9.12
C GLU A 90 -14.15 -17.72 -8.58
N LYS A 91 -14.17 -17.90 -7.26
CA LYS A 91 -14.64 -19.15 -6.64
C LYS A 91 -16.12 -19.43 -6.89
N ALA A 92 -16.96 -18.40 -6.96
CA ALA A 92 -18.40 -18.54 -7.22
C ALA A 92 -18.71 -18.82 -8.70
N THR A 93 -17.90 -18.29 -9.63
CA THR A 93 -18.06 -18.52 -11.07
C THR A 93 -17.38 -19.81 -11.56
N ALA A 94 -16.50 -20.42 -10.76
CA ALA A 94 -15.83 -21.69 -11.09
C ALA A 94 -16.71 -22.95 -10.90
N VAL A 95 -18.04 -22.80 -10.99
CA VAL A 95 -19.03 -23.90 -11.04
C VAL A 95 -19.21 -24.33 -12.49
#